data_AF-A0A3A0FRR9-F1
#
_entry.id   AF-A0A3A0FRR9-F1
#
_cell.length_a   1.000
_cell.length_b   1.000
_cell.length_c   1.000
_cell.angle_alpha   90.00
_cell.angle_beta   90.00
_cell.angle_gamma   90.00
#
_symmetry.space_group_name_H-M   'P 1'
#
loop_
_entity.id
_entity.type
_entity.pdbx_description
1 polymer ?
#
loop_
_entity_poly.entity_id
_entity_poly.type
_entity_poly.pdbx_seq_one_letter_code
_entity_poly.pdbx_strand_id
1 'polypeptide(L)'
;MHPLQSLRFDLPCLAAAAAACLLLPPAARAQVALAEVLYDPAGSDDELEWIELVNEGETPVDLASWSLGWGGASWAGDRVALTGVIEPGQHFVVGGPRSAAENASPVLDLPLDFEADLQNSGATADGVALFDVPVAEVGAETLPVSVVVYGGENTSGLFDETGAVASVDVGDAPGGSSIERGDDGVWRVQAAPTPGAPPQPVPEPARFVLAAAATAALVGVRRAR
;
A
#
# COMPACT_ATOMS: atom_id res chain seq x y z
N MET A 1 -85.82 -29.51 -7.93
CA MET A 1 -84.60 -30.13 -8.48
C MET A 1 -83.82 -29.04 -9.21
N HIS A 2 -82.77 -28.51 -8.57
CA HIS A 2 -81.83 -27.55 -9.15
C HIS A 2 -80.42 -27.97 -8.69
N PRO A 3 -79.46 -28.22 -9.59
CA PRO A 3 -78.08 -28.42 -9.19
C PRO A 3 -77.33 -27.08 -9.12
N LEU A 4 -76.54 -26.90 -8.06
CA LEU A 4 -75.65 -25.77 -7.84
C LEU A 4 -74.37 -25.92 -8.68
N GLN A 5 -73.99 -24.84 -9.37
CA GLN A 5 -72.76 -24.75 -10.15
C GLN A 5 -71.56 -24.49 -9.21
N SER A 6 -70.52 -25.31 -9.34
CA SER A 6 -69.25 -25.19 -8.64
C SER A 6 -68.38 -24.10 -9.32
N LEU A 7 -68.13 -22.98 -8.64
CA LEU A 7 -67.10 -22.01 -9.06
C LEU A 7 -65.70 -22.56 -8.73
N ARG A 8 -64.85 -22.65 -9.76
CA ARG A 8 -63.39 -22.83 -9.61
C ARG A 8 -62.74 -21.46 -9.46
N PHE A 9 -61.96 -21.28 -8.41
CA PHE A 9 -61.07 -20.13 -8.25
C PHE A 9 -59.66 -20.58 -8.65
N ASP A 10 -59.19 -20.11 -9.81
CA ASP A 10 -57.80 -20.28 -10.21
C ASP A 10 -56.96 -19.21 -9.49
N LEU A 11 -56.03 -19.64 -8.63
CA LEU A 11 -55.02 -18.78 -8.02
C LEU A 11 -53.98 -18.37 -9.10
N PRO A 12 -53.68 -17.08 -9.28
CA PRO A 12 -52.60 -16.68 -10.16
C PRO A 12 -51.24 -16.97 -9.51
N CYS A 13 -50.38 -17.55 -10.34
CA CYS A 13 -48.97 -17.84 -10.16
C CYS A 13 -48.21 -16.63 -9.58
N LEU A 14 -47.61 -16.81 -8.39
CA LEU A 14 -46.71 -15.84 -7.79
C LEU A 14 -45.38 -15.85 -8.55
N ALA A 15 -45.11 -14.79 -9.32
CA ALA A 15 -43.81 -14.60 -9.95
C ALA A 15 -42.76 -14.31 -8.87
N ALA A 16 -41.81 -15.23 -8.69
CA ALA A 16 -40.64 -15.01 -7.86
C ALA A 16 -39.70 -14.03 -8.58
N ALA A 17 -39.57 -12.81 -8.05
CA ALA A 17 -38.51 -11.90 -8.45
C ALA A 17 -37.18 -12.46 -7.91
N ALA A 18 -36.35 -13.01 -8.79
CA ALA A 18 -34.99 -13.35 -8.45
C ALA A 18 -34.22 -12.05 -8.21
N ALA A 19 -33.87 -11.78 -6.95
CA ALA A 19 -32.85 -10.79 -6.63
C ALA A 19 -31.52 -11.29 -7.21
N ALA A 20 -31.11 -10.74 -8.35
CA ALA A 20 -29.73 -10.84 -8.79
C ALA A 20 -28.89 -10.10 -7.74
N CYS A 21 -28.37 -10.84 -6.77
CA CYS A 21 -27.30 -10.35 -5.92
C CYS A 21 -26.14 -10.06 -6.86
N LEU A 22 -25.92 -8.77 -7.13
CA LEU A 22 -24.77 -8.28 -7.88
C LEU A 22 -23.55 -8.64 -7.04
N LEU A 23 -23.03 -9.85 -7.23
CA LEU A 23 -21.70 -10.24 -6.78
C LEU A 23 -20.75 -9.36 -7.58
N LEU A 24 -20.47 -8.17 -7.06
CA LEU A 24 -19.31 -7.41 -7.49
C LEU A 24 -18.12 -8.37 -7.37
N PRO A 25 -17.39 -8.66 -8.47
CA PRO A 25 -16.15 -9.40 -8.32
C PRO A 25 -15.29 -8.68 -7.28
N PRO A 26 -14.56 -9.40 -6.41
CA PRO A 26 -13.56 -8.75 -5.58
C PRO A 26 -12.70 -7.91 -6.52
N ALA A 27 -12.44 -6.65 -6.14
CA ALA A 27 -11.53 -5.80 -6.90
C ALA A 27 -10.28 -6.63 -7.19
N ALA A 28 -10.01 -6.90 -8.47
CA ALA A 28 -8.85 -7.67 -8.86
C ALA A 28 -7.65 -6.82 -8.42
N ARG A 29 -6.95 -7.27 -7.37
CA ARG A 29 -5.70 -6.64 -6.96
C ARG A 29 -4.74 -6.75 -8.14
N ALA A 30 -3.99 -5.69 -8.41
CA ALA A 30 -2.90 -5.77 -9.37
C ALA A 30 -1.96 -6.90 -8.95
N GLN A 31 -1.52 -7.70 -9.93
CA GLN A 31 -0.63 -8.82 -9.65
C GLN A 31 0.70 -8.35 -9.03
N VAL A 32 1.20 -7.20 -9.49
CA VAL A 32 2.33 -6.51 -8.89
C VAL A 32 1.83 -5.21 -8.28
N ALA A 33 2.27 -4.91 -7.06
CA ALA A 33 1.91 -3.72 -6.31
C ALA A 33 3.14 -3.06 -5.68
N LEU A 34 3.01 -1.78 -5.33
CA LEU A 34 3.97 -1.08 -4.50
C LEU A 34 3.91 -1.65 -3.07
N ALA A 35 5.07 -1.90 -2.47
CA ALA A 35 5.21 -2.53 -1.14
C ALA A 35 5.81 -1.58 -0.11
N GLU A 36 6.93 -0.94 -0.45
CA GLU A 36 7.66 -0.05 0.45
C GLU A 36 8.40 1.02 -0.37
N VAL A 37 8.53 2.24 0.15
CA VAL A 37 9.27 3.34 -0.50
C VAL A 37 10.15 4.03 0.53
N LEU A 38 11.44 4.15 0.23
CA LEU A 38 12.37 5.02 0.95
C LEU A 38 12.71 6.20 0.04
N TYR A 39 12.02 7.33 0.27
CA TYR A 39 12.22 8.56 -0.49
C TYR A 39 13.10 9.58 0.23
N ASP A 40 13.21 9.54 1.56
CA ASP A 40 14.08 10.46 2.33
C ASP A 40 15.06 9.60 3.14
N PRO A 41 16.13 9.04 2.52
CA PRO A 41 17.12 8.25 3.22
C PRO A 41 17.88 9.09 4.25
N ALA A 42 18.53 8.44 5.21
CA ALA A 42 19.29 9.18 6.21
C ALA A 42 20.55 9.83 5.58
N GLY A 43 20.49 11.12 5.29
CA GLY A 43 21.66 11.90 4.85
C GLY A 43 21.49 12.51 3.47
N SER A 44 22.01 11.83 2.44
CA SER A 44 21.91 12.27 1.04
C SER A 44 20.86 11.43 0.33
N ASP A 45 20.04 12.06 -0.49
CA ASP A 45 18.99 11.39 -1.26
C ASP A 45 19.61 10.67 -2.47
N ASP A 46 20.50 11.37 -3.17
CA ASP A 46 21.30 10.89 -4.31
C ASP A 46 21.86 9.47 -4.12
N GLU A 47 21.56 8.60 -5.07
CA GLU A 47 21.93 7.17 -5.15
C GLU A 47 21.44 6.27 -4.00
N LEU A 48 20.58 6.74 -3.08
CA LEU A 48 20.19 6.00 -1.87
C LEU A 48 18.70 5.65 -1.78
N GLU A 49 17.85 6.32 -2.51
CA GLU A 49 16.42 6.08 -2.53
C GLU A 49 16.05 4.76 -3.22
N TRP A 50 14.91 4.19 -2.85
CA TRP A 50 14.41 2.98 -3.51
C TRP A 50 12.89 2.83 -3.39
N ILE A 51 12.33 2.10 -4.35
CA ILE A 51 10.94 1.67 -4.42
C ILE A 51 10.94 0.14 -4.45
N GLU A 52 10.17 -0.46 -3.57
CA GLU A 52 9.95 -1.89 -3.51
C GLU A 52 8.60 -2.28 -4.14
N LEU A 53 8.65 -3.31 -4.98
CA LEU A 53 7.49 -3.97 -5.56
C LEU A 53 7.29 -5.35 -4.96
N VAL A 54 6.05 -5.83 -4.94
CA VAL A 54 5.72 -7.22 -4.58
C VAL A 54 4.83 -7.85 -5.64
N ASN A 55 5.11 -9.10 -6.00
CA ASN A 55 4.20 -9.91 -6.82
C ASN A 55 3.25 -10.69 -5.89
N GLU A 56 2.02 -10.20 -5.76
CA GLU A 56 0.95 -10.81 -4.96
C GLU A 56 0.22 -11.96 -5.68
N GLY A 57 0.58 -12.23 -6.94
CA GLY A 57 0.00 -13.31 -7.73
C GLY A 57 0.66 -14.67 -7.54
N GLU A 58 0.16 -15.64 -8.30
CA GLU A 58 0.61 -17.04 -8.24
C GLU A 58 1.59 -17.42 -9.37
N THR A 59 1.90 -16.50 -10.29
CA THR A 59 2.81 -16.73 -11.41
C THR A 59 3.93 -15.70 -11.47
N PRO A 60 5.10 -16.03 -12.04
CA PRO A 60 6.15 -15.05 -12.27
C PRO A 60 5.66 -13.92 -13.19
N VAL A 61 6.13 -12.69 -12.96
CA VAL A 61 5.83 -11.51 -13.79
C VAL A 61 7.11 -10.96 -14.38
N ASP A 62 7.16 -10.82 -15.70
CA ASP A 62 8.22 -10.12 -16.43
C ASP A 62 7.91 -8.62 -16.48
N LEU A 63 8.82 -7.80 -15.97
CA LEU A 63 8.68 -6.36 -15.84
C LEU A 63 9.07 -5.58 -17.11
N ALA A 64 9.43 -6.24 -18.22
CA ALA A 64 9.89 -5.57 -19.44
C ALA A 64 8.89 -4.56 -20.05
N SER A 65 7.60 -4.69 -19.73
CA SER A 65 6.53 -3.77 -20.13
C SER A 65 6.04 -2.90 -18.98
N TRP A 66 6.71 -2.91 -17.83
CA TRP A 66 6.31 -2.15 -16.65
C TRP A 66 7.13 -0.87 -16.50
N SER A 67 6.57 0.10 -15.80
CA SER A 67 7.25 1.36 -15.52
C SER A 67 6.83 1.96 -14.18
N LEU A 68 7.71 2.79 -13.61
CA LEU A 68 7.44 3.63 -12.45
C LEU A 68 7.35 5.09 -12.89
N GLY A 69 6.48 5.86 -12.25
CA GLY A 69 6.47 7.32 -12.29
C GLY A 69 6.40 7.88 -10.87
N TRP A 70 6.94 9.08 -10.66
CA TRP A 70 6.97 9.71 -9.34
C TRP A 70 6.89 11.24 -9.40
N GLY A 71 6.65 11.84 -8.23
CA GLY A 71 6.64 13.29 -8.01
C GLY A 71 5.28 13.86 -7.60
N GLY A 72 5.23 15.17 -7.41
CA GLY A 72 4.10 15.91 -6.85
C GLY A 72 3.18 16.60 -7.85
N ALA A 73 3.51 16.58 -9.14
CA ALA A 73 2.75 17.32 -10.17
C ALA A 73 2.03 16.43 -11.18
N SER A 74 2.62 15.28 -11.54
CA SER A 74 2.15 14.39 -12.59
C SER A 74 2.98 13.10 -12.60
N TRP A 75 2.34 11.96 -12.84
CA TRP A 75 3.04 10.69 -13.05
C TRP A 75 3.86 10.63 -14.35
N ALA A 76 3.58 11.52 -15.30
CA ALA A 76 4.26 11.59 -16.59
C ALA A 76 5.46 12.56 -16.60
N GLY A 77 5.81 13.12 -15.44
CA GLY A 77 7.01 13.93 -15.26
C GLY A 77 8.26 13.04 -15.26
N ASP A 78 8.61 12.56 -14.08
CA ASP A 78 9.73 11.66 -13.85
C ASP A 78 9.26 10.20 -13.84
N ARG A 79 9.96 9.36 -14.59
CA ARG A 79 9.58 7.96 -14.84
C ARG A 79 10.73 7.12 -15.33
N VAL A 80 10.65 5.81 -15.08
CA VAL A 80 11.66 4.85 -15.50
C VAL A 80 11.04 3.54 -15.96
N ALA A 81 11.65 2.90 -16.96
CA ALA A 81 11.28 1.55 -17.38
C ALA A 81 11.83 0.52 -16.39
N LEU A 82 11.06 -0.52 -16.13
CA LEU A 82 11.50 -1.66 -15.34
C LEU A 82 12.01 -2.79 -16.24
N THR A 83 12.82 -3.66 -15.65
CA THR A 83 13.26 -4.92 -16.26
C THR A 83 13.47 -5.95 -15.16
N GLY A 84 13.46 -7.23 -15.52
CA GLY A 84 13.61 -8.32 -14.56
C GLY A 84 12.33 -9.13 -14.40
N VAL A 85 12.36 -10.10 -13.50
CA VAL A 85 11.24 -10.99 -13.22
C VAL A 85 11.00 -11.03 -11.72
N ILE A 86 9.76 -10.82 -11.30
CA ILE A 86 9.35 -11.02 -9.90
C ILE A 86 8.64 -12.38 -9.80
N GLU A 87 9.22 -13.31 -9.05
CA GLU A 87 8.60 -14.60 -8.74
C GLU A 87 7.39 -14.42 -7.80
N PRO A 88 6.44 -15.37 -7.75
CA PRO A 88 5.28 -15.30 -6.85
C PRO A 88 5.67 -15.06 -5.39
N GLY A 89 5.07 -14.05 -4.76
CA GLY A 89 5.32 -13.66 -3.37
C GLY A 89 6.73 -13.12 -3.10
N GLN A 90 7.52 -12.81 -4.14
CA GLN A 90 8.82 -12.16 -3.97
C GLN A 90 8.69 -10.64 -4.08
N HIS A 91 9.66 -9.99 -3.46
CA HIS A 91 9.84 -8.55 -3.50
C HIS A 91 10.92 -8.22 -4.55
N PHE A 92 10.86 -7.00 -5.07
CA PHE A 92 11.79 -6.51 -6.10
C PHE A 92 12.13 -5.06 -5.82
N VAL A 93 13.39 -4.80 -5.46
CA VAL A 93 13.86 -3.47 -5.04
C VAL A 93 14.49 -2.74 -6.22
N VAL A 94 13.90 -1.60 -6.58
CA VAL A 94 14.33 -0.71 -7.65
C VAL A 94 14.91 0.56 -7.04
N GLY A 95 16.08 0.99 -7.49
CA GLY A 95 16.70 2.23 -7.01
C GLY A 95 18.14 2.00 -6.58
N GLY A 96 18.61 2.78 -5.62
CA GLY A 96 20.03 2.96 -5.37
C GLY A 96 20.62 3.91 -6.42
N PRO A 97 21.81 3.63 -7.00
CA PRO A 97 22.42 2.31 -7.12
C PRO A 97 23.27 1.91 -5.92
N ARG A 98 23.39 2.74 -4.88
CA ARG A 98 24.25 2.46 -3.74
C ARG A 98 23.47 1.78 -2.61
N SER A 99 23.99 0.65 -2.15
CA SER A 99 23.52 -0.02 -0.93
C SER A 99 24.43 0.36 0.25
N ALA A 100 23.86 0.98 1.28
CA ALA A 100 24.59 1.53 2.41
C ALA A 100 23.78 1.44 3.72
N ALA A 101 24.36 1.84 4.85
CA ALA A 101 23.63 1.78 6.12
C ALA A 101 22.47 2.78 6.17
N GLU A 102 22.64 3.90 5.47
CA GLU A 102 21.73 5.04 5.38
C GLU A 102 20.38 4.70 4.71
N ASN A 103 20.36 3.67 3.86
CA ASN A 103 19.18 3.18 3.16
C ASN A 103 18.79 1.75 3.54
N ALA A 104 19.19 1.29 4.73
CA ALA A 104 18.94 -0.06 5.25
C ALA A 104 19.62 -1.20 4.48
N SER A 105 20.64 -0.89 3.67
CA SER A 105 21.50 -1.86 2.97
C SER A 105 20.71 -2.85 2.10
N PRO A 106 19.90 -2.34 1.14
CA PRO A 106 19.05 -3.19 0.30
C PRO A 106 19.90 -4.13 -0.56
N VAL A 107 19.34 -5.30 -0.86
CA VAL A 107 19.72 -6.06 -2.05
C VAL A 107 18.91 -5.47 -3.20
N LEU A 108 19.58 -4.79 -4.13
CA LEU A 108 18.94 -4.12 -5.26
C LEU A 108 18.78 -5.10 -6.42
N ASP A 109 17.54 -5.33 -6.85
CA ASP A 109 17.23 -6.18 -8.00
C ASP A 109 17.38 -5.42 -9.32
N LEU A 110 17.03 -4.14 -9.31
CA LEU A 110 17.27 -3.20 -10.41
C LEU A 110 17.99 -1.95 -9.87
N PRO A 111 19.33 -1.98 -9.83
CA PRO A 111 20.12 -0.83 -9.41
C PRO A 111 20.03 0.29 -10.46
N LEU A 112 19.46 1.43 -10.09
CA LEU A 112 19.39 2.63 -10.91
C LEU A 112 19.36 3.86 -10.01
N ASP A 113 19.83 4.99 -10.52
CA ASP A 113 19.72 6.30 -9.86
C ASP A 113 18.47 7.02 -10.36
N PHE A 114 17.67 7.59 -9.45
CA PHE A 114 16.47 8.32 -9.84
C PHE A 114 16.88 9.74 -10.29
N GLU A 115 16.71 10.04 -11.58
CA GLU A 115 16.98 11.38 -12.13
C GLU A 115 15.66 12.00 -12.62
N ALA A 116 15.04 12.94 -11.91
CA ALA A 116 15.36 13.49 -10.59
C ALA A 116 15.01 12.54 -9.42
N ASP A 117 15.62 12.76 -8.25
CA ASP A 117 15.35 12.03 -7.00
C ASP A 117 13.85 12.02 -6.64
N LEU A 118 13.44 11.06 -5.80
CA LEU A 118 12.10 11.05 -5.22
C LEU A 118 11.90 12.33 -4.40
N GLN A 119 10.67 12.84 -4.38
CA GLN A 119 10.40 14.09 -3.68
C GLN A 119 10.07 13.81 -2.21
N ASN A 120 10.72 14.55 -1.31
CA ASN A 120 10.62 14.36 0.15
C ASN A 120 9.31 14.85 0.76
N SER A 121 8.31 15.19 -0.06
CA SER A 121 7.02 15.72 0.38
C SER A 121 7.13 17.00 1.21
N GLY A 122 6.07 17.33 1.94
CA GLY A 122 5.95 18.55 2.73
C GLY A 122 4.48 18.92 2.90
N ALA A 123 4.15 20.22 2.75
CA ALA A 123 2.76 20.67 2.83
C ALA A 123 1.90 20.18 1.64
N THR A 124 2.53 19.95 0.50
CA THR A 124 1.93 19.34 -0.69
C THR A 124 2.40 17.90 -0.77
N ALA A 125 1.48 16.98 -1.06
CA ALA A 125 1.80 15.56 -1.20
C ALA A 125 2.55 15.27 -2.50
N ASP A 126 3.40 14.25 -2.42
CA ASP A 126 4.07 13.62 -3.56
C ASP A 126 3.62 12.17 -3.66
N GLY A 127 4.10 11.43 -4.66
CA GLY A 127 3.72 10.03 -4.78
C GLY A 127 4.57 9.22 -5.73
N VAL A 128 4.29 7.93 -5.72
CA VAL A 128 4.82 6.93 -6.65
C VAL A 128 3.66 6.19 -7.29
N ALA A 129 3.78 5.94 -8.58
CA ALA A 129 2.81 5.24 -9.41
C ALA A 129 3.49 4.12 -10.20
N LEU A 130 2.91 2.93 -10.15
CA LEU A 130 3.31 1.76 -10.92
C LEU A 130 2.38 1.58 -12.12
N PHE A 131 2.95 1.30 -13.29
CA PHE A 131 2.22 1.10 -14.53
C PHE A 131 2.56 -0.24 -15.18
N ASP A 132 1.55 -0.95 -15.66
CA ASP A 132 1.69 -2.12 -16.55
C ASP A 132 1.61 -1.68 -18.03
N VAL A 133 2.39 -0.65 -18.38
CA VAL A 133 2.62 -0.20 -19.75
C VAL A 133 4.07 0.28 -19.91
N PRO A 134 4.64 0.19 -21.14
CA PRO A 134 5.98 0.70 -21.40
C PRO A 134 6.09 2.19 -21.02
N VAL A 135 7.26 2.61 -20.52
CA VAL A 135 7.51 4.00 -20.07
C VAL A 135 7.20 5.07 -21.12
N ALA A 136 7.29 4.72 -22.41
CA ALA A 136 6.97 5.61 -23.53
C ALA A 136 5.47 5.86 -23.72
N GLU A 137 4.62 5.00 -23.13
CA GLU A 137 3.15 5.07 -23.18
C GLU A 137 2.54 5.72 -21.93
N VAL A 138 3.36 6.02 -20.91
CA VAL A 138 2.92 6.79 -19.74
C VAL A 138 2.73 8.26 -20.15
N GLY A 139 1.47 8.67 -20.20
CA GLY A 139 1.02 10.04 -20.45
C GLY A 139 0.15 10.57 -19.32
N ALA A 140 -0.38 11.77 -19.49
CA ALA A 140 -1.10 12.51 -18.44
C ALA A 140 -2.39 11.82 -17.93
N GLU A 141 -2.95 10.88 -18.70
CA GLU A 141 -4.19 10.16 -18.36
C GLU A 141 -3.96 8.64 -18.23
N THR A 142 -2.72 8.18 -18.31
CA THR A 142 -2.40 6.75 -18.15
C THR A 142 -2.67 6.37 -16.69
N LEU A 143 -3.58 5.42 -16.46
CA LEU A 143 -3.95 4.98 -15.12
C LEU A 143 -2.87 4.05 -14.54
N PRO A 144 -2.41 4.29 -13.30
CA PRO A 144 -1.54 3.34 -12.62
C PRO A 144 -2.31 2.07 -12.25
N VAL A 145 -1.55 0.99 -12.01
CA VAL A 145 -2.06 -0.25 -11.44
C VAL A 145 -1.83 -0.34 -9.92
N SER A 146 -0.93 0.50 -9.39
CA SER A 146 -0.72 0.70 -7.95
C SER A 146 -0.20 2.12 -7.72
N VAL A 147 -0.74 2.81 -6.72
CA VAL A 147 -0.30 4.15 -6.32
C VAL A 147 -0.03 4.23 -4.82
N VAL A 148 0.87 5.14 -4.44
CA VAL A 148 0.94 5.69 -3.08
C VAL A 148 1.15 7.18 -3.15
N VAL A 149 0.32 7.92 -2.42
CA VAL A 149 0.45 9.36 -2.22
C VAL A 149 0.81 9.63 -0.77
N TYR A 150 1.91 10.36 -0.54
CA TYR A 150 2.48 10.59 0.78
C TYR A 150 2.74 12.07 1.06
N GLY A 151 2.70 12.43 2.34
CA GLY A 151 3.00 13.80 2.82
C GLY A 151 1.77 14.59 3.27
N GLY A 152 1.69 15.85 2.81
CA GLY A 152 0.64 16.80 3.13
C GLY A 152 -0.63 16.63 2.30
N GLU A 153 -1.23 17.71 1.82
CA GLU A 153 -2.44 17.63 1.00
C GLU A 153 -2.11 17.39 -0.49
N ASN A 154 -2.81 16.47 -1.16
CA ASN A 154 -2.72 16.26 -2.60
C ASN A 154 -3.46 17.37 -3.38
N THR A 155 -2.95 18.60 -3.29
CA THR A 155 -3.54 19.77 -3.97
C THR A 155 -3.21 19.82 -5.46
N SER A 156 -2.18 19.09 -5.90
CA SER A 156 -1.80 18.94 -7.30
C SER A 156 -2.69 18.00 -8.09
N GLY A 157 -3.52 17.19 -7.42
CA GLY A 157 -4.49 16.31 -8.09
C GLY A 157 -3.88 15.06 -8.68
N LEU A 158 -2.83 14.50 -8.06
CA LEU A 158 -2.34 13.16 -8.37
C LEU A 158 -3.51 12.17 -8.30
N PHE A 159 -3.67 11.33 -9.32
CA PHE A 159 -4.83 10.46 -9.45
C PHE A 159 -4.53 9.00 -9.15
N ASP A 160 -5.53 8.29 -8.65
CA ASP A 160 -5.47 6.88 -8.30
C ASP A 160 -5.71 5.96 -9.51
N GLU A 161 -5.74 4.65 -9.27
CA GLU A 161 -5.96 3.61 -10.29
C GLU A 161 -7.34 3.72 -10.99
N THR A 162 -8.27 4.50 -10.42
CA THR A 162 -9.60 4.77 -10.99
C THR A 162 -9.65 6.07 -11.81
N GLY A 163 -8.58 6.86 -11.77
CA GLY A 163 -8.50 8.20 -12.38
C GLY A 163 -9.15 9.30 -11.52
N ALA A 164 -9.57 8.98 -10.29
CA ALA A 164 -10.03 9.98 -9.34
C ALA A 164 -8.82 10.64 -8.66
N VAL A 165 -8.98 11.86 -8.15
CA VAL A 165 -7.93 12.49 -7.32
C VAL A 165 -7.72 11.62 -6.09
N ALA A 166 -6.50 11.12 -5.93
CA ALA A 166 -6.13 10.21 -4.86
C ALA A 166 -6.18 10.93 -3.50
N SER A 167 -6.71 10.24 -2.48
CA SER A 167 -6.45 10.63 -1.09
C SER A 167 -4.99 10.40 -0.74
N VAL A 168 -4.51 11.10 0.28
CA VAL A 168 -3.18 10.86 0.85
C VAL A 168 -3.24 9.57 1.66
N ASP A 169 -2.37 8.62 1.34
CA ASP A 169 -2.33 7.29 1.95
C ASP A 169 -1.60 7.29 3.29
N VAL A 170 -0.54 8.11 3.39
CA VAL A 170 0.34 8.16 4.56
C VAL A 170 0.93 9.55 4.72
N GLY A 171 1.13 9.97 5.97
CA GLY A 171 1.77 11.25 6.26
C GLY A 171 3.26 11.25 5.91
N ASP A 172 3.88 12.42 6.02
CA ASP A 172 5.32 12.60 5.81
C ASP A 172 6.15 11.74 6.77
N ALA A 173 6.94 10.81 6.21
CA ALA A 173 7.93 10.01 6.91
C ALA A 173 9.19 10.84 7.19
N PRO A 174 9.74 10.79 8.42
CA PRO A 174 10.99 11.49 8.72
C PRO A 174 12.18 10.79 8.05
N GLY A 175 13.19 11.57 7.66
CA GLY A 175 14.42 11.05 7.07
C GLY A 175 15.01 9.82 7.77
N GLY A 176 15.40 8.84 6.96
CA GLY A 176 15.81 7.49 7.35
C GLY A 176 14.66 6.50 7.60
N SER A 177 13.40 6.93 7.45
CA SER A 177 12.22 6.06 7.53
C SER A 177 11.62 5.86 6.15
N SER A 178 11.00 4.71 5.93
CA SER A 178 10.23 4.41 4.73
C SER A 178 8.73 4.58 4.98
N ILE A 179 7.96 4.49 3.91
CA ILE A 179 6.53 4.19 3.96
C ILE A 179 6.31 2.77 3.47
N GLU A 180 5.54 1.97 4.21
CA GLU A 180 5.32 0.55 3.94
C GLU A 180 3.83 0.24 3.91
N ARG A 181 3.42 -0.58 2.95
CA ARG A 181 2.05 -1.07 2.80
C ARG A 181 1.90 -2.37 3.59
N GLY A 182 1.10 -2.33 4.66
CA GLY A 182 0.80 -3.51 5.45
C GLY A 182 -0.01 -4.58 4.68
N ASP A 183 -0.07 -5.80 5.22
CA ASP A 183 -0.90 -6.89 4.68
C ASP A 183 -2.40 -6.52 4.59
N ASP A 184 -2.84 -5.56 5.41
CA ASP A 184 -4.19 -5.01 5.39
C ASP A 184 -4.41 -3.95 4.29
N GLY A 185 -3.38 -3.69 3.48
CA GLY A 185 -3.37 -2.73 2.39
C GLY A 185 -3.21 -1.28 2.84
N VAL A 186 -2.96 -1.02 4.12
CA VAL A 186 -2.85 0.34 4.67
C VAL A 186 -1.38 0.76 4.72
N TRP A 187 -1.08 1.95 4.19
CA TRP A 187 0.25 2.56 4.22
C TRP A 187 0.58 3.16 5.59
N ARG A 188 1.82 2.99 6.04
CA ARG A 188 2.31 3.46 7.34
C ARG A 188 3.75 3.90 7.23
N VAL A 189 4.14 4.86 8.07
CA VAL A 189 5.56 5.18 8.26
C VAL A 189 6.23 4.05 9.01
N GLN A 190 7.33 3.55 8.46
CA GLN A 190 8.14 2.49 9.03
C GLN A 190 9.51 3.05 9.43
N ALA A 191 9.73 3.13 10.74
CA ALA A 191 10.93 3.76 11.31
C ALA A 191 12.23 2.97 11.06
N ALA A 192 12.12 1.71 10.62
CA ALA A 192 13.23 0.86 10.26
C ALA A 192 12.88 0.18 8.93
N PRO A 193 13.33 0.75 7.78
CA PRO A 193 13.01 0.22 6.47
C PRO A 193 13.43 -1.24 6.31
N THR A 194 12.65 -2.01 5.55
CA THR A 194 12.85 -3.46 5.39
C THR A 194 12.90 -3.92 3.94
N PRO A 195 13.83 -3.39 3.12
CA PRO A 195 13.90 -3.74 1.71
C PRO A 195 14.16 -5.24 1.49
N GLY A 196 13.39 -5.83 0.59
CA GLY A 196 13.37 -7.24 0.23
C GLY A 196 12.58 -8.13 1.20
N ALA A 197 11.81 -7.57 2.13
CA ALA A 197 11.11 -8.31 3.17
C ALA A 197 9.59 -8.09 3.12
N PRO A 198 8.79 -9.07 3.59
CA PRO A 198 7.35 -8.88 3.72
C PRO A 198 7.01 -7.75 4.70
N PRO A 199 5.82 -7.14 4.57
CA PRO A 199 5.40 -6.02 5.39
C PRO A 199 5.56 -6.30 6.89
N GLN A 200 6.07 -5.34 7.65
CA GLN A 200 6.22 -5.52 9.08
C GLN A 200 4.85 -5.54 9.79
N PRO A 201 4.65 -6.41 10.81
CA PRO A 201 3.43 -6.40 11.57
C PRO A 201 3.22 -5.04 12.21
N VAL A 202 1.98 -4.54 12.19
CA VAL A 202 1.61 -3.32 12.91
C VAL A 202 2.05 -3.50 14.37
N PRO A 203 2.94 -2.64 14.91
CA PRO A 203 3.30 -2.74 16.32
C PRO A 203 2.03 -2.52 17.14
N GLU A 204 1.57 -3.56 17.84
CA GLU A 204 0.44 -3.37 18.76
C GLU A 204 0.80 -2.23 19.72
N PRO A 205 -0.10 -1.26 19.97
CA PRO A 205 0.18 -0.20 20.92
C PRO A 205 0.60 -0.87 22.23
N ALA A 206 1.81 -0.54 22.69
CA ALA A 206 2.44 -1.21 23.81
C ALA A 206 1.43 -1.41 24.93
N ARG A 207 1.03 -2.67 25.16
CA ARG A 207 0.15 -3.01 26.26
C ARG A 207 0.93 -2.64 27.52
N PHE A 208 0.63 -1.48 28.10
CA PHE A 208 1.18 -1.07 29.39
C PHE A 208 0.74 -2.13 30.42
N VAL A 209 1.61 -3.10 30.69
CA VAL A 209 1.41 -4.04 31.79
C VAL A 209 1.59 -3.21 33.07
N LEU A 210 0.47 -2.73 33.61
CA LEU A 210 0.44 -2.05 34.91
C LEU A 210 0.75 -3.08 36.00
N ALA A 211 2.03 -3.26 36.32
CA ALA A 211 2.44 -4.04 37.48
C ALA A 211 2.06 -3.28 38.75
N ALA A 212 0.86 -3.58 39.30
CA ALA A 212 0.45 -3.09 40.60
C ALA A 212 1.30 -3.75 41.70
N ALA A 213 2.26 -3.00 42.26
CA ALA A 213 2.96 -3.39 43.47
C ALA A 213 2.03 -3.21 44.68
N ALA A 214 1.44 -4.30 45.17
CA ALA A 214 0.70 -4.31 46.42
C ALA A 214 1.66 -4.43 47.62
N THR A 215 1.99 -3.31 48.26
CA THR A 215 2.72 -3.30 49.53
C THR A 215 1.75 -3.61 50.68
N ALA A 216 1.77 -4.84 51.20
CA ALA A 216 1.01 -5.21 52.39
C ALA A 216 1.69 -4.67 53.66
N ALA A 217 1.09 -3.67 54.32
CA ALA A 217 1.46 -3.26 55.66
C ALA A 217 0.86 -4.23 56.70
N LEU A 218 1.70 -5.07 57.31
CA LEU A 218 1.30 -5.92 58.44
C LEU A 218 1.16 -5.07 59.72
N VAL A 219 -0.08 -4.89 60.16
CA VAL A 219 -0.44 -4.35 61.48
C VAL A 219 0.02 -5.32 62.56
N GLY A 220 1.08 -4.96 63.28
CA GLY A 220 1.53 -5.67 64.49
C GLY A 220 0.68 -5.28 65.70
N VAL A 221 -0.38 -6.03 65.98
CA VAL A 221 -1.07 -6.01 67.27
C VAL A 221 -0.11 -6.57 68.34
N ARG A 222 0.31 -5.74 69.30
CA ARG A 222 0.85 -6.23 70.57
C ARG A 222 -0.19 -6.04 71.66
N ARG A 223 -0.73 -7.17 72.16
CA ARG A 223 -1.37 -7.30 73.48
C ARG A 223 -0.43 -8.07 74.41
N ALA A 224 -0.33 -7.60 75.66
CA ALA A 224 0.10 -8.26 76.91
C ALA A 224 0.93 -7.24 77.72
N ARG A 225 0.70 -6.93 79.00
CA ARG A 225 -0.18 -7.43 80.07
C ARG A 225 -0.45 -6.25 81.00
#